data_AF-A0A2T6D3I1-F1
#
_entry.id   AF-A0A2T6D3I1-F1
#
_cell.length_a   1.000
_cell.length_b   1.000
_cell.length_c   1.000
_cell.angle_alpha   90.00
_cell.angle_beta   90.00
_cell.angle_gamma   90.00
#
_symmetry.space_group_name_H-M   'P 1'
#
loop_
_entity.id
_entity.type
_entity.pdbx_description
1 polymer ?
#
loop_
_entity_poly.entity_id
_entity_poly.type
_entity_poly.pdbx_seq_one_letter_code
_entity_poly.pdbx_strand_id
1 'polypeptide(L)'
;MRFPSILMVLLVLAISPLAHSRPYNMHSGKWMWDNSDIVCAVRMTKWTARESAPGQMVLVIEYSDLKSFKGADRLSKSGSFVMSVPDMMGGVRNGFSRECTDNHASLLFLKNESGILQAPMEGEGQFCPAFEYDGPLSRFRSFQELLLYAAGTQPDNCYAFFELMTGFDDPALRDWLVAKSRSSELRTAYLALSTLSRDKDPDAYELAEAALERGKQTISPELRKSFEYLIKDTEHFAKQPPL
;
A
#
# COMPACT_ATOMS: atom_id res chain seq x y z
N MET A 1 -29.48 -17.45 9.43
CA MET A 1 -28.59 -16.27 9.52
C MET A 1 -27.20 -16.71 9.96
N ARG A 2 -26.22 -16.76 9.05
CA ARG A 2 -24.78 -16.80 9.33
C ARG A 2 -24.04 -16.23 8.13
N PHE A 3 -23.52 -15.01 8.27
CA PHE A 3 -22.53 -14.43 7.35
C PHE A 3 -21.14 -14.96 7.74
N PRO A 4 -20.31 -15.46 6.80
CA PRO A 4 -18.87 -15.52 7.02
C PRO A 4 -18.15 -14.55 6.07
N SER A 5 -17.91 -13.35 6.58
CA SER A 5 -16.60 -12.68 6.71
C SER A 5 -15.49 -12.78 5.63
N ILE A 6 -15.77 -13.09 4.37
CA ILE A 6 -14.75 -12.98 3.28
C ILE A 6 -14.73 -11.56 2.68
N LEU A 7 -15.72 -10.72 3.00
CA LEU A 7 -15.62 -9.28 2.76
C LEU A 7 -14.35 -8.70 3.43
N MET A 8 -13.93 -9.26 4.56
CA MET A 8 -12.76 -8.80 5.30
C MET A 8 -11.41 -9.19 4.69
N VAL A 9 -11.23 -10.24 3.89
CA VAL A 9 -9.85 -10.65 3.52
C VAL A 9 -9.23 -9.75 2.43
N LEU A 10 -10.02 -8.96 1.70
CA LEU A 10 -9.52 -7.94 0.76
C LEU A 10 -9.84 -6.50 1.18
N LEU A 11 -10.84 -6.26 2.07
CA LEU A 11 -11.09 -4.94 2.67
C LEU A 11 -10.37 -4.72 4.03
N VAL A 12 -9.93 -5.76 4.75
CA VAL A 12 -9.10 -5.60 5.97
C VAL A 12 -7.64 -5.31 5.65
N LEU A 13 -7.21 -5.58 4.42
CA LEU A 13 -5.87 -5.22 3.94
C LEU A 13 -5.63 -3.70 3.95
N ALA A 14 -6.69 -2.92 4.17
CA ALA A 14 -6.67 -1.48 4.14
C ALA A 14 -6.96 -0.79 5.49
N ILE A 15 -7.56 -1.45 6.49
CA ILE A 15 -8.26 -0.71 7.56
C ILE A 15 -8.18 -1.33 8.98
N SER A 16 -7.14 -2.08 9.36
CA SER A 16 -7.06 -2.60 10.74
C SER A 16 -5.73 -2.31 11.45
N PRO A 17 -5.72 -1.40 12.45
CA PRO A 17 -4.56 -1.17 13.33
C PRO A 17 -4.34 -2.28 14.39
N LEU A 18 -5.06 -3.41 14.31
CA LEU A 18 -5.20 -4.37 15.43
C LEU A 18 -4.62 -5.77 15.19
N ALA A 19 -3.88 -6.01 14.11
CA ALA A 19 -3.18 -7.29 13.90
C ALA A 19 -1.76 -7.28 14.49
N HIS A 20 -1.66 -7.30 15.83
CA HIS A 20 -0.38 -7.35 16.58
C HIS A 20 0.21 -8.77 16.76
N SER A 21 -0.13 -9.75 15.91
CA SER A 21 0.26 -11.17 16.16
C SER A 21 1.22 -11.79 15.15
N ARG A 22 1.64 -11.07 14.11
CA ARG A 22 2.85 -11.34 13.33
C ARG A 22 3.46 -9.99 12.95
N PRO A 23 4.78 -9.78 13.05
CA PRO A 23 5.37 -8.59 12.47
C PRO A 23 5.19 -8.70 10.96
N TYR A 24 4.16 -8.04 10.42
CA TYR A 24 4.17 -7.67 9.02
C TYR A 24 5.32 -6.67 8.90
N ASN A 25 6.50 -7.16 8.55
CA ASN A 25 7.60 -6.29 8.13
C ASN A 25 7.13 -5.63 6.84
N MET A 26 6.54 -4.44 6.98
CA MET A 26 6.24 -3.62 5.83
C MET A 26 7.57 -3.16 5.24
N HIS A 27 7.78 -3.49 3.97
CA HIS A 27 8.92 -3.07 3.20
C HIS A 27 8.69 -1.66 2.65
N SER A 28 9.79 -0.98 2.34
CA SER A 28 9.70 0.32 1.68
C SER A 28 9.10 0.19 0.28
N GLY A 29 8.50 1.27 -0.21
CA GLY A 29 8.00 1.35 -1.57
C GLY A 29 9.08 1.03 -2.61
N LYS A 30 10.29 1.55 -2.40
CA LYS A 30 11.44 1.22 -3.25
C LYS A 30 11.78 -0.27 -3.22
N TRP A 31 11.75 -0.92 -2.07
CA TRP A 31 12.01 -2.36 -1.99
C TRP A 31 10.95 -3.14 -2.78
N MET A 32 9.66 -2.80 -2.62
CA MET A 32 8.56 -3.43 -3.36
C MET A 32 8.74 -3.27 -4.87
N TRP A 33 9.13 -2.07 -5.32
CA TRP A 33 9.45 -1.78 -6.71
C TRP A 33 10.63 -2.60 -7.23
N ASP A 34 11.75 -2.62 -6.50
CA ASP A 34 12.98 -3.29 -6.92
C ASP A 34 12.81 -4.82 -6.96
N ASN A 35 11.98 -5.39 -6.07
CA ASN A 35 11.73 -6.82 -5.95
C ASN A 35 10.54 -7.33 -6.78
N SER A 36 9.98 -6.48 -7.64
CA SER A 36 8.89 -6.86 -8.56
C SER A 36 9.38 -6.84 -10.00
N ASP A 37 8.99 -7.85 -10.79
CA ASP A 37 9.18 -7.83 -12.24
C ASP A 37 8.13 -6.96 -12.91
N ILE A 38 6.92 -6.94 -12.34
CA ILE A 38 5.76 -6.21 -12.83
C ILE A 38 5.24 -5.27 -11.74
N VAL A 39 5.02 -4.01 -12.11
CA VAL A 39 4.28 -3.03 -11.31
C VAL A 39 3.21 -2.41 -12.20
N CYS A 40 1.95 -2.57 -11.84
CA CYS A 40 0.83 -2.03 -12.62
C CYS A 40 -0.37 -1.66 -11.75
N ALA A 41 -1.18 -0.72 -12.22
CA ALA A 41 -2.53 -0.56 -11.71
C ALA A 41 -3.48 -1.37 -12.58
N VAL A 42 -4.45 -2.02 -11.95
CA VAL A 42 -5.45 -2.85 -12.62
C VAL A 42 -6.83 -2.60 -12.05
N ARG A 43 -7.84 -2.62 -12.92
CA ARG A 43 -9.25 -2.70 -12.51
C ARG A 43 -9.70 -4.14 -12.65
N MET A 44 -9.64 -4.88 -11.55
CA MET A 44 -10.12 -6.26 -11.51
C MET A 44 -11.64 -6.26 -11.60
N THR A 45 -12.21 -7.14 -12.42
CA THR A 45 -13.66 -7.36 -12.51
C THR A 45 -14.06 -8.62 -11.76
N LYS A 46 -13.20 -9.63 -11.74
CA LYS A 46 -13.47 -10.91 -11.09
C LYS A 46 -12.17 -11.63 -10.77
N TRP A 47 -12.19 -12.45 -9.73
CA TRP A 47 -11.19 -13.48 -9.53
C TRP A 47 -11.82 -14.83 -9.28
N THR A 48 -11.15 -15.89 -9.74
CA THR A 48 -11.58 -17.28 -9.58
C THR A 48 -10.41 -18.14 -9.14
N ALA A 49 -10.56 -18.86 -8.03
CA ALA A 49 -9.60 -19.85 -7.60
C ALA A 49 -9.75 -21.14 -8.42
N ARG A 50 -8.64 -21.63 -8.96
CA ARG A 50 -8.57 -22.85 -9.75
C ARG A 50 -7.42 -23.72 -9.30
N GLU A 51 -7.60 -25.03 -9.43
CA GLU A 51 -6.52 -25.97 -9.25
C GLU A 51 -5.71 -26.04 -10.55
N SER A 52 -4.41 -25.74 -10.46
CA SER A 52 -3.47 -25.78 -11.60
C SER A 52 -2.81 -27.15 -11.77
N ALA A 53 -2.58 -27.82 -10.64
CA ALA A 53 -2.12 -29.21 -10.50
C ALA A 53 -2.69 -29.76 -9.19
N PRO A 54 -2.73 -31.09 -8.98
CA PRO A 54 -3.26 -31.68 -7.74
C PRO A 54 -2.67 -31.02 -6.48
N GLY A 55 -3.51 -30.36 -5.68
CA GLY A 55 -3.13 -29.65 -4.46
C GLY A 55 -2.51 -28.25 -4.65
N GLN A 56 -2.34 -27.78 -5.89
CA GLN A 56 -1.80 -26.45 -6.21
C GLN A 56 -2.88 -25.51 -6.73
N MET A 57 -3.22 -24.51 -5.91
CA MET A 57 -4.24 -23.51 -6.21
C MET A 57 -3.61 -22.25 -6.83
N VAL A 58 -4.30 -21.71 -7.84
CA VAL A 58 -4.00 -20.42 -8.47
C VAL A 58 -5.26 -19.56 -8.54
N LEU A 59 -5.08 -18.26 -8.74
CA LEU A 59 -6.13 -17.29 -8.97
C LEU A 59 -6.08 -16.87 -10.44
N VAL A 60 -7.20 -17.03 -11.13
CA VAL A 60 -7.43 -16.39 -12.42
C VAL A 60 -8.05 -15.02 -12.14
N ILE A 61 -7.31 -13.96 -12.43
CA ILE A 61 -7.75 -12.57 -12.26
C ILE A 61 -8.21 -12.04 -13.61
N GLU A 62 -9.47 -11.63 -13.70
CA GLU A 62 -10.05 -10.95 -14.85
C GLU A 62 -10.04 -9.43 -14.59
N TYR A 63 -9.71 -8.63 -15.61
CA TYR A 63 -9.58 -7.19 -15.51
C TYR A 63 -10.04 -6.44 -16.76
N SER A 64 -10.58 -5.25 -16.54
CA SER A 64 -11.15 -4.39 -17.60
C SER A 64 -10.23 -3.26 -18.04
N ASP A 65 -9.28 -2.84 -17.19
CA ASP A 65 -8.31 -1.80 -17.50
C ASP A 65 -6.99 -2.09 -16.78
N LEU A 66 -5.88 -1.72 -17.41
CA LEU A 66 -4.52 -1.92 -16.90
C LEU A 66 -3.61 -0.77 -17.32
N LYS A 67 -2.84 -0.26 -16.36
CA LYS A 67 -1.75 0.69 -16.58
C LYS A 67 -0.44 0.08 -16.09
N SER A 68 0.50 -0.15 -17.00
CA SER A 68 1.85 -0.57 -16.63
C SER A 68 2.69 0.61 -16.13
N PHE A 69 3.47 0.36 -15.08
CA PHE A 69 4.56 1.22 -14.62
C PHE A 69 5.92 0.51 -14.72
N LYS A 70 5.92 -0.83 -14.64
CA LYS A 70 7.09 -1.68 -14.82
C LYS A 70 6.65 -3.03 -15.40
N GLY A 71 7.31 -3.51 -16.46
CA GLY A 71 7.28 -4.90 -16.93
C GLY A 71 5.95 -5.48 -17.44
N ALA A 72 4.85 -4.72 -17.38
CA ALA A 72 3.51 -5.16 -17.75
C ALA A 72 3.09 -4.76 -19.17
N ASP A 73 3.98 -4.18 -19.98
CA ASP A 73 3.66 -3.67 -21.33
C ASP A 73 3.18 -4.74 -22.31
N ARG A 74 3.49 -6.02 -22.02
CA ARG A 74 3.06 -7.18 -22.82
C ARG A 74 1.66 -7.68 -22.44
N LEU A 75 1.11 -7.22 -21.32
CA LEU A 75 -0.26 -7.55 -20.94
C LEU A 75 -1.22 -6.70 -21.77
N SER A 76 -2.31 -7.32 -22.21
CA SER A 76 -3.41 -6.61 -22.86
C SER A 76 -3.99 -5.55 -21.92
N LYS A 77 -4.58 -4.49 -22.47
CA LYS A 77 -5.26 -3.46 -21.66
C LYS A 77 -6.43 -4.03 -20.83
N SER A 78 -7.10 -5.06 -21.35
CA SER A 78 -8.15 -5.83 -20.68
C SER A 78 -7.92 -7.31 -20.95
N GLY A 79 -8.19 -8.18 -19.99
CA GLY A 79 -7.99 -9.61 -20.18
C GLY A 79 -7.97 -10.37 -18.86
N SER A 80 -7.15 -11.41 -18.80
CA SER A 80 -6.90 -12.14 -17.56
C SER A 80 -5.44 -12.52 -17.40
N PHE A 81 -5.01 -12.72 -16.17
CA PHE A 81 -3.72 -13.33 -15.83
C PHE A 81 -3.89 -14.33 -14.68
N VAL A 82 -2.91 -15.23 -14.57
CA VAL A 82 -2.90 -16.26 -13.52
C VAL A 82 -1.88 -15.86 -12.47
N MET A 83 -2.29 -15.96 -11.22
CA MET A 83 -1.47 -15.63 -10.06
C MET A 83 -1.44 -16.80 -9.07
N SER A 84 -0.32 -17.05 -8.41
CA SER A 84 -0.27 -17.97 -7.26
C SER A 84 -1.21 -17.48 -6.15
N VAL A 85 -1.82 -18.40 -5.40
CA VAL A 85 -2.58 -18.02 -4.20
C VAL A 85 -1.58 -17.52 -3.16
N PRO A 86 -1.69 -16.25 -2.69
CA PRO A 86 -0.85 -15.76 -1.60
C PRO A 86 -1.08 -16.58 -0.33
N ASP A 87 -0.05 -16.79 0.50
CA ASP A 87 -0.16 -17.64 1.69
C ASP A 87 -1.25 -17.16 2.67
N MET A 88 -1.43 -15.84 2.74
CA MET A 88 -2.50 -15.16 3.48
C MET A 88 -3.93 -15.56 3.06
N MET A 89 -4.13 -16.13 1.87
CA MET A 89 -5.42 -16.61 1.36
C MET A 89 -5.63 -18.11 1.61
N GLY A 90 -4.96 -18.67 2.62
CA GLY A 90 -5.14 -20.06 3.04
C GLY A 90 -6.62 -20.48 3.17
N GLY A 91 -6.94 -21.67 2.64
CA GLY A 91 -8.28 -22.26 2.73
C GLY A 91 -9.25 -21.91 1.59
N VAL A 92 -8.81 -21.15 0.58
CA VAL A 92 -9.60 -20.94 -0.66
C VAL A 92 -9.74 -22.27 -1.42
N ARG A 93 -10.97 -22.59 -1.82
CA ARG A 93 -11.32 -23.85 -2.51
C ARG A 93 -11.37 -23.66 -4.02
N ASN A 94 -11.13 -24.74 -4.75
CA ASN A 94 -11.31 -24.79 -6.20
C ASN A 94 -12.75 -24.38 -6.58
N GLY A 95 -12.86 -23.53 -7.60
CA GLY A 95 -14.12 -22.98 -8.10
C GLY A 95 -14.67 -21.79 -7.31
N PHE A 96 -14.04 -21.39 -6.18
CA PHE A 96 -14.43 -20.16 -5.51
C PHE A 96 -14.23 -18.97 -6.46
N SER A 97 -15.22 -18.10 -6.59
CA SER A 97 -15.09 -16.89 -7.39
C SER A 97 -15.78 -15.71 -6.73
N ARG A 98 -15.30 -14.51 -7.04
CA ARG A 98 -15.85 -13.26 -6.53
C ARG A 98 -15.68 -12.15 -7.56
N GLU A 99 -16.75 -11.38 -7.72
CA GLU A 99 -16.75 -10.15 -8.51
C GLU A 99 -16.18 -8.99 -7.69
N CYS A 100 -15.48 -8.11 -8.38
CA CYS A 100 -14.93 -6.88 -7.84
C CYS A 100 -15.81 -5.70 -8.24
N THR A 101 -15.76 -4.64 -7.44
CA THR A 101 -16.53 -3.41 -7.71
C THR A 101 -15.84 -2.58 -8.78
N ASP A 102 -16.62 -2.04 -9.72
CA ASP A 102 -16.09 -1.29 -10.87
C ASP A 102 -15.43 0.05 -10.50
N ASN A 103 -15.62 0.54 -9.27
CA ASN A 103 -15.08 1.82 -8.79
C ASN A 103 -13.74 1.70 -8.06
N HIS A 104 -13.16 0.49 -8.00
CA HIS A 104 -11.88 0.25 -7.35
C HIS A 104 -10.82 -0.17 -8.36
N ALA A 105 -9.62 0.32 -8.14
CA ALA A 105 -8.41 -0.15 -8.79
C ALA A 105 -7.45 -0.71 -7.75
N SER A 106 -6.62 -1.65 -8.15
CA SER A 106 -5.55 -2.23 -7.33
C SER A 106 -4.21 -1.88 -7.94
N LEU A 107 -3.27 -1.44 -7.13
CA LEU A 107 -1.87 -1.37 -7.50
C LEU A 107 -1.23 -2.72 -7.18
N LEU A 108 -0.58 -3.33 -8.17
CA LEU A 108 0.03 -4.66 -8.06
C LEU A 108 1.55 -4.58 -8.13
N PHE A 109 2.19 -5.33 -7.24
CA PHE A 109 3.62 -5.63 -7.23
C PHE A 109 3.78 -7.13 -7.38
N LEU A 110 4.35 -7.57 -8.51
CA LEU A 110 4.37 -8.99 -8.86
C LEU A 110 5.75 -9.42 -9.36
N LYS A 111 6.16 -10.62 -8.95
CA LYS A 111 7.18 -11.41 -9.63
C LYS A 111 6.56 -12.27 -10.70
N ASN A 112 7.33 -12.59 -11.73
CA ASN A 112 6.95 -13.49 -12.80
C ASN A 112 7.85 -14.73 -12.77
N GLU A 113 7.32 -15.83 -12.24
CA GLU A 113 8.02 -17.11 -12.20
C GLU A 113 7.41 -18.07 -13.21
N SER A 114 8.13 -18.29 -14.31
CA SER A 114 7.72 -19.21 -15.38
C SER A 114 6.32 -18.92 -15.97
N GLY A 115 5.91 -17.65 -16.00
CA GLY A 115 4.60 -17.23 -16.53
C GLY A 115 3.47 -17.23 -15.50
N ILE A 116 3.75 -17.62 -14.25
CA ILE A 116 2.82 -17.48 -13.12
C ILE A 116 3.22 -16.24 -12.35
N LEU A 117 2.27 -15.32 -12.15
CA LEU A 117 2.50 -14.12 -11.36
C LEU A 117 2.39 -14.44 -9.88
N GLN A 118 3.18 -13.78 -9.03
CA GLN A 118 3.08 -13.97 -7.60
C GLN A 118 3.51 -12.73 -6.83
N ALA A 119 3.02 -12.59 -5.60
CA ALA A 119 3.50 -11.57 -4.69
C ALA A 119 5.00 -11.79 -4.39
N PRO A 120 5.78 -10.73 -4.15
CA PRO A 120 7.11 -10.88 -3.56
C PRO A 120 7.00 -11.60 -2.21
N MET A 121 7.81 -12.63 -1.99
CA MET A 121 7.72 -13.54 -0.83
C MET A 121 7.69 -12.82 0.54
N GLU A 122 8.44 -11.73 0.70
CA GLU A 122 8.46 -10.93 1.94
C GLU A 122 7.48 -9.73 1.89
N GLY A 123 6.91 -9.44 0.72
CA GLY A 123 6.02 -8.31 0.46
C GLY A 123 4.54 -8.67 0.34
N GLU A 124 4.12 -9.88 0.71
CA GLU A 124 2.73 -10.35 0.56
C GLU A 124 1.70 -9.45 1.26
N GLY A 125 2.07 -8.74 2.31
CA GLY A 125 1.16 -7.80 2.99
C GLY A 125 0.88 -6.51 2.21
N GLN A 126 1.69 -6.18 1.20
CA GLN A 126 1.68 -4.88 0.50
C GLN A 126 1.57 -5.02 -1.02
N PHE A 127 1.44 -6.23 -1.56
CA PHE A 127 1.52 -6.46 -3.01
C PHE A 127 0.30 -5.97 -3.79
N CYS A 128 -0.85 -5.74 -3.12
CA CYS A 128 -2.14 -5.43 -3.77
C CYS A 128 -2.99 -4.40 -2.99
N PRO A 129 -2.48 -3.19 -2.68
CA PRO A 129 -3.34 -2.14 -2.12
C PRO A 129 -4.37 -1.68 -3.15
N ALA A 130 -5.59 -1.45 -2.68
CA ALA A 130 -6.69 -0.99 -3.51
C ALA A 130 -7.02 0.49 -3.22
N PHE A 131 -7.46 1.21 -4.24
CA PHE A 131 -7.89 2.59 -4.14
C PHE A 131 -9.15 2.87 -4.96
N GLU A 132 -9.95 3.85 -4.51
CA GLU A 132 -11.15 4.29 -5.22
C GLU A 132 -10.76 5.18 -6.42
N TYR A 133 -11.20 4.76 -7.61
CA TYR A 133 -11.02 5.52 -8.84
C TYR A 133 -11.90 4.98 -9.97
N ASP A 134 -12.81 5.82 -10.46
CA ASP A 134 -13.74 5.45 -11.53
C ASP A 134 -13.21 5.73 -12.94
N GLY A 135 -12.23 6.63 -13.10
CA GLY A 135 -11.73 7.04 -14.41
C GLY A 135 -10.77 6.03 -15.07
N PRO A 136 -10.32 6.30 -16.31
CA PRO A 136 -9.39 5.40 -17.01
C PRO A 136 -7.99 5.43 -16.35
N LEU A 137 -7.42 4.25 -16.09
CA LEU A 137 -6.09 4.13 -15.45
C LEU A 137 -4.98 4.72 -16.30
N SER A 138 -5.20 4.85 -17.62
CA SER A 138 -4.29 5.52 -18.53
C SER A 138 -4.09 7.02 -18.23
N ARG A 139 -4.90 7.65 -17.35
CA ARG A 139 -4.65 9.04 -16.96
C ARG A 139 -3.34 9.21 -16.20
N PHE A 140 -2.96 8.20 -15.41
CA PHE A 140 -1.77 8.27 -14.56
C PHE A 140 -0.55 8.11 -15.45
N ARG A 141 0.26 9.16 -15.50
CA ARG A 141 1.45 9.23 -16.36
C ARG A 141 2.65 8.58 -15.69
N SER A 142 2.73 8.63 -14.37
CA SER A 142 3.79 8.04 -13.57
C SER A 142 3.25 7.25 -12.38
N PHE A 143 4.11 6.38 -11.84
CA PHE A 143 3.85 5.65 -10.60
C PHE A 143 3.65 6.60 -9.42
N GLN A 144 4.51 7.62 -9.34
CA GLN A 144 4.43 8.72 -8.38
C GLN A 144 3.06 9.41 -8.40
N GLU A 145 2.55 9.78 -9.58
CA GLU A 145 1.23 10.43 -9.71
C GLU A 145 0.09 9.56 -9.15
N LEU A 146 0.16 8.24 -9.38
CA LEU A 146 -0.81 7.30 -8.84
C LEU A 146 -0.71 7.20 -7.32
N LEU A 147 0.49 7.07 -6.75
CA LEU A 147 0.69 7.00 -5.31
C LEU A 147 0.12 8.24 -4.62
N LEU A 148 0.44 9.44 -5.13
CA LEU A 148 -0.04 10.71 -4.59
C LEU A 148 -1.58 10.80 -4.65
N TYR A 149 -2.17 10.35 -5.75
CA TYR A 149 -3.62 10.32 -5.89
C TYR A 149 -4.27 9.35 -4.90
N ALA A 150 -3.84 8.08 -4.88
CA ALA A 150 -4.43 7.04 -4.05
C ALA A 150 -4.32 7.36 -2.56
N ALA A 151 -3.17 7.86 -2.12
CA ALA A 151 -2.97 8.31 -0.75
C ALA A 151 -3.83 9.54 -0.39
N GLY A 152 -4.16 10.38 -1.37
CA GLY A 152 -4.95 11.58 -1.19
C GLY A 152 -6.46 11.36 -1.13
N THR A 153 -6.98 10.32 -1.78
CA THR A 153 -8.42 10.05 -1.87
C THR A 153 -8.94 9.10 -0.81
N GLN A 154 -8.07 8.44 -0.03
CA GLN A 154 -8.47 7.43 0.94
C GLN A 154 -8.00 7.77 2.36
N PRO A 155 -8.72 8.62 3.11
CA PRO A 155 -8.32 8.97 4.47
C PRO A 155 -8.20 7.74 5.40
N ASP A 156 -9.07 6.74 5.24
CA ASP A 156 -9.06 5.55 6.10
C ASP A 156 -8.00 4.50 5.73
N ASN A 157 -7.47 4.54 4.50
CA ASN A 157 -6.47 3.58 3.96
C ASN A 157 -5.19 4.26 3.45
N CYS A 158 -4.98 5.54 3.77
CA CYS A 158 -3.82 6.30 3.28
C CYS A 158 -2.49 5.65 3.69
N TYR A 159 -2.47 4.96 4.83
CA TYR A 159 -1.30 4.26 5.36
C TYR A 159 -0.68 3.26 4.37
N ALA A 160 -1.50 2.45 3.68
CA ALA A 160 -1.00 1.46 2.73
C ALA A 160 -0.20 2.12 1.58
N PHE A 161 -0.57 3.33 1.18
CA PHE A 161 0.12 4.08 0.14
C PHE A 161 1.26 4.93 0.67
N PHE A 162 1.19 5.44 1.91
CA PHE A 162 2.30 6.18 2.53
C PHE A 162 3.54 5.30 2.65
N GLU A 163 3.36 4.05 3.07
CA GLU A 163 4.46 3.07 3.13
C GLU A 163 5.11 2.85 1.76
N LEU A 164 4.29 2.85 0.70
CA LEU A 164 4.78 2.73 -0.68
C LEU A 164 5.43 4.00 -1.23
N MET A 165 5.41 5.12 -0.51
CA MET A 165 6.16 6.32 -0.87
C MET A 165 7.60 6.31 -0.35
N THR A 166 7.96 5.36 0.52
CA THR A 166 9.27 5.34 1.18
C THR A 166 10.39 4.78 0.33
N GLY A 167 11.61 5.18 0.66
CA GLY A 167 12.86 4.72 0.08
C GLY A 167 13.15 5.28 -1.32
N PHE A 168 12.29 6.13 -1.87
CA PHE A 168 12.53 6.82 -3.13
C PHE A 168 13.17 8.18 -2.88
N ASP A 169 14.22 8.52 -3.64
CA ASP A 169 14.78 9.87 -3.69
C ASP A 169 13.90 10.78 -4.58
N ASP A 170 12.61 10.91 -4.25
CA ASP A 170 11.61 11.66 -5.00
C ASP A 170 11.11 12.88 -4.20
N PRO A 171 11.51 14.10 -4.58
CA PRO A 171 11.12 15.32 -3.85
C PRO A 171 9.61 15.54 -3.79
N ALA A 172 8.83 15.14 -4.79
CA ALA A 172 7.40 15.42 -4.78
C ALA A 172 6.64 14.46 -3.84
N LEU A 173 7.12 13.21 -3.68
CA LEU A 173 6.58 12.32 -2.65
C LEU A 173 6.85 12.86 -1.25
N ARG A 174 8.10 13.31 -1.02
CA ARG A 174 8.51 13.95 0.23
C ARG A 174 7.68 15.19 0.53
N ASP A 175 7.62 16.15 -0.39
CA ASP A 175 6.93 17.42 -0.22
C ASP A 175 5.44 17.22 0.09
N TRP A 176 4.83 16.20 -0.53
CA TRP A 176 3.45 15.84 -0.25
C TRP A 176 3.26 15.29 1.17
N LEU A 177 4.15 14.42 1.66
CA LEU A 177 4.13 13.92 3.04
C LEU A 177 4.33 15.06 4.05
N VAL A 178 5.24 16.00 3.76
CA VAL A 178 5.44 17.22 4.57
C VAL A 178 4.17 18.08 4.59
N ALA A 179 3.49 18.25 3.46
CA ALA A 179 2.23 18.99 3.41
C ALA A 179 1.12 18.29 4.22
N LYS A 180 1.06 16.95 4.20
CA LYS A 180 0.10 16.17 5.00
C LYS A 180 0.37 16.25 6.49
N SER A 181 1.63 16.18 6.93
CA SER A 181 1.95 16.30 8.36
C SER A 181 1.54 17.65 8.96
N ARG A 182 1.64 18.72 8.16
CA ARG A 182 1.28 20.08 8.57
C ARG A 182 -0.22 20.35 8.60
N SER A 183 -0.96 19.83 7.63
CA SER A 183 -2.35 20.25 7.37
C SER A 183 -3.42 19.25 7.77
N SER A 184 -3.07 17.97 7.90
CA SER A 184 -4.05 16.92 8.21
C SER A 184 -4.35 16.82 9.71
N GLU A 185 -5.43 16.10 10.01
CA GLU A 185 -5.73 15.66 11.38
C GLU A 185 -4.56 14.83 11.95
N LEU A 186 -4.46 14.80 13.29
CA LEU A 186 -3.25 14.35 13.99
C LEU A 186 -2.84 12.90 13.68
N ARG A 187 -3.79 12.00 13.43
CA ARG A 187 -3.49 10.61 13.08
C ARG A 187 -2.89 10.50 11.69
N THR A 188 -3.47 11.13 10.67
CA THR A 188 -2.90 11.22 9.32
C THR A 188 -1.55 11.92 9.34
N ALA A 189 -1.41 12.98 10.14
CA ALA A 189 -0.13 13.67 10.30
C ALA A 189 0.94 12.76 10.92
N TYR A 190 0.59 11.99 11.96
CA TYR A 190 1.48 11.00 12.56
C TYR A 190 1.94 9.96 11.54
N LEU A 191 1.02 9.45 10.71
CA LEU A 191 1.37 8.48 9.68
C LEU A 191 2.34 9.07 8.66
N ALA A 192 2.09 10.29 8.17
CA ALA A 192 3.00 10.97 7.24
C ALA A 192 4.40 11.18 7.85
N LEU A 193 4.47 11.56 9.13
CA LEU A 193 5.73 11.75 9.83
C LEU A 193 6.46 10.44 10.13
N SER A 194 5.72 9.37 10.42
CA SER A 194 6.29 8.03 10.57
C SER A 194 6.94 7.57 9.27
N THR A 195 6.32 7.88 8.13
CA THR A 195 6.87 7.63 6.79
C THR A 195 8.14 8.42 6.54
N LEU A 196 8.13 9.74 6.77
CA LEU A 196 9.31 10.60 6.63
C LEU A 196 10.47 10.16 7.55
N SER A 197 10.16 9.78 8.79
CA SER A 197 11.14 9.29 9.76
C SER A 197 11.85 8.01 9.30
N ARG A 198 11.14 7.08 8.65
CA ARG A 198 11.76 5.85 8.10
C ARG A 198 12.77 6.15 7.00
N ASP A 199 12.51 7.20 6.21
CA ASP A 199 13.44 7.72 5.21
C ASP A 199 14.52 8.63 5.81
N LYS A 200 14.55 8.75 7.16
CA LYS A 200 15.51 9.56 7.91
C LYS A 200 15.46 11.04 7.51
N ASP A 201 14.25 11.52 7.20
CA ASP A 201 14.05 12.90 6.79
C ASP A 201 14.48 13.87 7.90
N PRO A 202 15.33 14.87 7.60
CA PRO A 202 15.84 15.80 8.61
C PRO A 202 14.73 16.68 9.22
N ASP A 203 13.65 16.96 8.49
CA ASP A 203 12.56 17.82 8.97
C ASP A 203 11.56 17.05 9.85
N ALA A 204 11.63 15.71 9.88
CA ALA A 204 10.64 14.88 10.58
C ALA A 204 10.53 15.24 12.08
N TYR A 205 11.66 15.60 12.71
CA TYR A 205 11.72 16.02 14.10
C TYR A 205 10.92 17.30 14.35
N GLU A 206 11.24 18.39 13.66
CA GLU A 206 10.60 19.70 13.85
C GLU A 206 9.11 19.64 13.49
N LEU A 207 8.76 18.88 12.45
CA LEU A 207 7.37 18.71 12.05
C LEU A 207 6.56 17.90 13.08
N ALA A 208 7.19 16.93 13.76
CA ALA A 208 6.55 16.18 14.83
C ALA A 208 6.31 17.04 16.09
N GLU A 209 7.27 17.89 16.47
CA GLU A 209 7.08 18.87 17.54
C GLU A 209 5.93 19.85 17.22
N ALA A 210 5.92 20.40 16.00
CA ALA A 210 4.88 21.32 15.56
C ALA A 210 3.48 20.65 15.56
N ALA A 211 3.40 19.37 15.19
CA ALA A 211 2.15 18.61 15.24
C ALA A 211 1.65 18.37 16.67
N LEU A 212 2.55 18.11 17.63
CA LEU A 212 2.20 17.98 19.05
C LEU A 212 1.66 19.29 19.63
N GLU A 213 2.31 20.42 19.35
CA GLU A 213 1.82 21.72 19.83
C GLU A 213 0.47 22.07 19.20
N ARG A 214 0.26 21.79 17.91
CA ARG A 214 -1.04 21.94 17.24
C ARG A 214 -2.13 21.09 17.94
N GLY A 215 -1.78 19.87 18.35
CA GLY A 215 -2.70 18.90 18.95
C GLY A 215 -2.85 18.99 20.46
N LYS A 216 -2.19 19.93 21.14
CA LYS A 216 -2.01 19.95 22.60
C LYS A 216 -3.30 19.75 23.41
N GLN A 217 -4.43 20.27 22.94
CA GLN A 217 -5.73 20.21 23.62
C GLN A 217 -6.64 19.07 23.15
N THR A 218 -6.37 18.47 21.99
CA THR A 218 -7.28 17.53 21.32
C THR A 218 -6.68 16.14 21.12
N ILE A 219 -5.37 15.98 21.29
CA ILE A 219 -4.66 14.72 21.09
C ILE A 219 -4.99 13.71 22.19
N SER A 220 -5.23 12.44 21.81
CA SER A 220 -5.39 11.37 22.79
C SER A 220 -4.04 11.04 23.47
N PRO A 221 -4.04 10.51 24.71
CA PRO A 221 -2.81 10.09 25.38
C PRO A 221 -2.00 9.07 24.59
N GLU A 222 -2.66 8.13 23.91
CA GLU A 222 -2.00 7.09 23.10
C GLU A 222 -1.30 7.71 21.90
N LEU A 223 -1.98 8.58 21.17
CA LEU A 223 -1.42 9.23 19.99
C LEU A 223 -0.28 10.18 20.39
N ARG A 224 -0.40 10.89 21.52
CA ARG A 224 0.68 11.71 22.06
C ARG A 224 1.94 10.88 22.31
N LYS A 225 1.81 9.73 22.97
CA LYS A 225 2.94 8.82 23.23
C LYS A 225 3.60 8.35 21.92
N SER A 226 2.82 8.11 20.87
CA SER A 226 3.35 7.76 19.55
C SER A 226 4.19 8.89 18.94
N PHE A 227 3.74 10.14 19.04
CA PHE A 227 4.53 11.30 18.60
C PHE A 227 5.79 11.51 19.44
N GLU A 228 5.72 11.37 20.76
CA GLU A 228 6.90 11.48 21.65
C GLU A 228 7.95 10.42 21.30
N TYR A 229 7.52 9.19 20.99
CA TYR A 229 8.39 8.14 20.50
C TYR A 229 9.04 8.53 19.15
N LEU A 230 8.24 9.06 18.22
CA LEU A 230 8.72 9.50 16.91
C LEU A 230 9.77 10.61 17.00
N ILE A 231 9.56 11.59 17.90
CA ILE A 231 10.51 12.68 18.15
C ILE A 231 11.83 12.13 18.67
N LYS A 232 11.78 11.24 19.67
CA LYS A 232 12.98 10.59 20.21
C LYS A 232 13.75 9.82 19.13
N ASP A 233 13.04 9.13 18.25
CA ASP A 233 13.63 8.37 17.15
C ASP A 233 14.17 9.26 16.04
N THR A 234 13.74 10.53 15.92
CA THR A 234 14.17 11.44 14.84
C THR A 234 15.15 12.53 15.27
N GLU A 235 15.31 12.78 16.57
CA GLU A 235 16.16 13.84 17.14
C GLU A 235 17.60 13.78 16.63
N HIS A 236 18.13 12.58 16.41
CA HIS A 236 19.50 12.39 15.95
C HIS A 236 19.71 12.71 14.46
N PHE A 237 18.65 12.73 13.65
CA PHE A 237 18.70 13.19 12.25
C PHE A 237 18.74 14.71 12.16
N ALA A 238 18.02 15.41 13.05
CA ALA A 238 18.00 16.87 13.10
C ALA A 238 19.33 17.48 13.62
N LYS A 239 20.09 16.72 14.43
CA LYS A 239 21.32 17.20 15.09
C LYS A 239 22.62 16.83 14.38
N GLN A 240 22.59 16.28 13.17
CA GLN A 240 23.85 16.04 12.45
C GLN A 240 24.51 17.37 12.09
N PRO A 241 25.75 17.64 12.56
CA PRO A 241 26.47 18.84 12.13
C PRO A 241 26.73 18.76 10.63
N PRO A 242 26.72 19.89 9.90
CA PRO A 242 27.04 19.89 8.48
C PRO A 242 28.43 19.27 8.27
N LEU A 243 28.51 18.34 7.32
CA LEU A 243 29.77 17.78 6.81
C LEU A 243 30.62 18.86 6.14
#